data_AF-A0A1C0TYE6-F1
#
_entry.id   AF-A0A1C0TYE6-F1
#
_cell.length_a   1.000
_cell.length_b   1.000
_cell.length_c   1.000
_cell.angle_alpha   90.00
_cell.angle_beta   90.00
_cell.angle_gamma   90.00
#
_symmetry.space_group_name_H-M   'P 1'
#
loop_
_entity.id
_entity.type
_entity.pdbx_description
1 polymer ?
#
loop_
_entity_poly.entity_id
_entity_poly.type
_entity_poly.pdbx_seq_one_letter_code
_entity_poly.pdbx_strand_id
1 'polypeptide(L)'
;MLSTQAQPKANGKQLDIDEIKRQLANALSLAESLSGLLQTAQIDPLDNDTQQHFLQRNVTQLREPVIVAGASGGIALSTPQHIQHSASKNLMMTAGGNTEISSLKRMVLAAKKSMVVFVHELGMKLVAAAGKIQVQAQTDGIEVVARKDVTITSSDDEILISAKKKITLQCGGSYLTLEPGKIEHGSPGDFNVKSANFDYTEPAKLDVPYPNFTACDVMVTEATDQSNATVPLG
;
A
#
# COMPACT_ATOMS: atom_id res chain seq x y z
N MET A 1 31.37 14.71 -2.74
CA MET A 1 30.53 15.52 -1.83
C MET A 1 30.07 16.76 -2.58
N LEU A 2 28.79 17.10 -2.51
CA LEU A 2 28.22 18.35 -3.01
C LEU A 2 27.60 19.09 -1.80
N SER A 3 28.09 20.28 -1.47
CA SER A 3 27.62 21.03 -0.31
C SER A 3 27.46 22.51 -0.62
N THR A 4 26.41 23.13 -0.10
CA THR A 4 26.23 24.60 -0.12
C THR A 4 26.69 25.26 1.18
N GLN A 5 27.29 24.49 2.09
CA GLN A 5 27.75 25.01 3.38
C GLN A 5 28.99 25.89 3.19
N ALA A 6 28.92 27.13 3.68
CA ALA A 6 30.07 28.02 3.64
C ALA A 6 31.18 27.54 4.60
N GLN A 7 32.42 27.47 4.10
CA GLN A 7 33.63 27.32 4.90
C GLN A 7 34.51 28.57 4.73
N PRO A 8 34.27 29.64 5.52
CA PRO A 8 35.05 30.87 5.40
C PRO A 8 36.53 30.58 5.57
N LYS A 9 37.34 31.13 4.66
CA LYS A 9 38.80 30.98 4.64
C LYS A 9 39.30 29.54 4.54
N ALA A 10 38.44 28.59 4.14
CA ALA A 10 38.76 27.15 4.14
C ALA A 10 39.27 26.65 5.51
N ASN A 11 38.74 27.21 6.61
CA ASN A 11 39.14 26.85 7.98
C ASN A 11 38.70 25.43 8.40
N GLY A 12 37.95 24.70 7.54
CA GLY A 12 37.49 23.34 7.78
C GLY A 12 38.18 22.31 6.90
N LYS A 13 37.84 21.04 7.08
CA LYS A 13 38.29 19.98 6.15
C LYS A 13 37.48 20.04 4.87
N GLN A 14 38.10 19.74 3.73
CA GLN A 14 37.42 19.67 2.43
C GLN A 14 36.23 18.69 2.41
N LEU A 15 36.29 17.64 3.24
CA LEU A 15 35.25 16.61 3.38
C LEU A 15 34.43 16.75 4.67
N ASP A 16 34.35 17.96 5.21
CA ASP A 16 33.49 18.23 6.36
C ASP A 16 32.01 18.15 5.95
N ILE A 17 31.30 17.23 6.57
CA ILE A 17 29.90 16.90 6.30
C ILE A 17 29.04 16.95 7.56
N ASP A 18 29.48 17.63 8.62
CA ASP A 18 28.82 17.54 9.93
C ASP A 18 27.35 18.03 9.89
N GLU A 19 27.07 19.07 9.10
CA GLU A 19 25.69 19.50 8.86
C GLU A 19 24.85 18.44 8.14
N ILE A 20 25.41 17.80 7.11
CA ILE A 20 24.72 16.77 6.33
C ILE A 20 24.49 15.52 7.19
N LYS A 21 25.46 15.13 8.02
CA LYS A 21 25.30 14.04 9.01
C LYS A 21 24.15 14.33 9.96
N ARG A 22 24.05 15.56 10.48
CA ARG A 22 22.95 15.96 11.36
C ARG A 22 21.59 15.86 10.67
N GLN A 23 21.49 16.30 9.42
CA GLN A 23 20.26 16.19 8.63
C GLN A 23 19.87 14.72 8.38
N LEU A 24 20.84 13.87 8.03
CA LEU A 24 20.62 12.43 7.84
C LEU A 24 20.24 11.72 9.15
N ALA A 25 20.84 12.10 10.29
CA ALA A 25 20.48 11.58 11.60
C ALA A 25 19.04 11.96 11.99
N ASN A 26 18.62 13.20 11.73
CA ASN A 26 17.24 13.62 11.97
C ASN A 26 16.24 12.85 11.10
N ALA A 27 16.57 12.61 9.82
CA ALA A 27 15.74 11.80 8.93
C ALA A 27 15.63 10.33 9.39
N LEU A 28 16.75 9.74 9.85
CA LEU A 28 16.74 8.39 10.43
C LEU A 28 15.87 8.31 11.69
N SER A 29 16.02 9.28 12.61
CA SER A 29 15.20 9.33 13.84
C SER A 29 13.70 9.45 13.56
N LEU A 30 13.32 10.19 12.51
CA LEU A 30 11.95 10.24 12.04
C LEU A 30 11.47 8.89 11.51
N ALA A 31 12.28 8.20 10.69
CA ALA A 31 11.97 6.88 10.18
C ALA A 31 11.84 5.83 11.31
N GLU A 32 12.68 5.91 12.35
CA GLU A 32 12.59 5.08 13.56
C GLU A 32 11.29 5.33 14.33
N SER A 33 10.92 6.59 14.50
CA SER A 33 9.67 6.98 15.18
C SER A 33 8.45 6.43 14.43
N LEU A 34 8.40 6.57 13.11
CA LEU A 34 7.35 6.00 12.26
C LEU A 34 7.33 4.47 12.31
N SER A 35 8.51 3.85 12.37
CA SER A 35 8.64 2.40 12.50
C SER A 35 8.08 1.88 13.83
N GLY A 36 8.24 2.63 14.93
CA GLY A 36 7.61 2.28 16.21
C GLY A 36 6.08 2.35 16.16
N LEU A 37 5.51 3.27 15.37
CA LEU A 37 4.07 3.34 15.14
C LEU A 37 3.55 2.16 14.32
N LEU A 38 4.29 1.72 13.28
CA LEU A 38 3.96 0.52 12.51
C LEU A 38 3.92 -0.72 13.41
N GLN A 39 4.94 -0.90 14.27
CA GLN A 39 4.97 -2.01 15.23
C GLN A 39 3.79 -1.98 16.19
N THR A 40 3.42 -0.80 16.70
CA THR A 40 2.24 -0.63 17.56
C THR A 40 0.95 -1.02 16.83
N ALA A 41 0.89 -0.79 15.53
CA ALA A 41 -0.21 -1.21 14.65
C ALA A 41 -0.10 -2.66 14.17
N GLN A 42 0.87 -3.45 14.66
CA GLN A 42 1.16 -4.82 14.24
C GLN A 42 1.51 -4.96 12.74
N ILE A 43 2.12 -3.93 12.17
CA ILE A 43 2.65 -3.90 10.80
C ILE A 43 4.17 -4.05 10.85
N ASP A 44 4.75 -4.74 9.87
CA ASP A 44 6.20 -4.88 9.75
C ASP A 44 6.91 -3.50 9.80
N PRO A 45 7.97 -3.36 10.61
CA PRO A 45 8.73 -2.11 10.71
C PRO A 45 9.46 -1.75 9.42
N LEU A 46 9.90 -0.49 9.31
CA LEU A 46 10.79 -0.07 8.24
C LEU A 46 12.19 -0.70 8.44
N ASP A 47 12.89 -0.97 7.34
CA ASP A 47 14.27 -1.51 7.34
C ASP A 47 15.29 -0.40 7.69
N ASN A 48 15.21 0.08 8.94
CA ASN A 48 16.09 1.13 9.46
C ASN A 48 17.52 0.63 9.68
N ASP A 49 17.71 -0.67 9.94
CA ASP A 49 19.03 -1.27 10.14
C ASP A 49 19.90 -1.15 8.88
N THR A 50 19.32 -1.47 7.71
CA THR A 50 20.04 -1.32 6.43
C THR A 50 20.37 0.15 6.16
N GLN A 51 19.45 1.06 6.47
CA GLN A 51 19.68 2.51 6.32
C GLN A 51 20.82 2.98 7.25
N GLN A 52 20.77 2.62 8.53
CA GLN A 52 21.78 2.97 9.51
C GLN A 52 23.16 2.44 9.10
N HIS A 53 23.24 1.16 8.71
CA HIS A 53 24.51 0.56 8.28
C HIS A 53 25.09 1.25 7.04
N PHE A 54 24.25 1.59 6.06
CA PHE A 54 24.68 2.38 4.89
C PHE A 54 25.23 3.76 5.29
N LEU A 55 24.51 4.49 6.15
CA LEU A 55 24.95 5.82 6.61
C LEU A 55 26.27 5.75 7.39
N GLN A 56 26.38 4.83 8.35
CA GLN A 56 27.56 4.70 9.21
C GLN A 56 28.81 4.31 8.42
N ARG A 57 28.70 3.31 7.54
CA ARG A 57 29.85 2.75 6.81
C ARG A 57 30.29 3.64 5.65
N ASN A 58 29.34 4.17 4.88
CA ASN A 58 29.65 4.80 3.61
C ASN A 58 29.64 6.33 3.69
N VAL A 59 28.75 6.93 4.47
CA VAL A 59 28.54 8.39 4.48
C VAL A 59 29.39 9.08 5.55
N THR A 60 29.45 8.57 6.78
CA THR A 60 30.06 9.26 7.94
C THR A 60 31.54 9.66 7.76
N GLN A 61 32.31 8.89 6.98
CA GLN A 61 33.73 9.19 6.72
C GLN A 61 34.06 9.38 5.24
N LEU A 62 33.07 9.26 4.33
CA LEU A 62 33.26 9.31 2.87
C LEU A 62 34.43 8.46 2.35
N ARG A 63 34.71 7.31 3.00
CA ARG A 63 35.81 6.40 2.63
C ARG A 63 35.45 5.46 1.49
N GLU A 64 34.15 5.30 1.26
CA GLU A 64 33.59 4.54 0.14
C GLU A 64 33.27 5.51 -1.01
N PRO A 65 33.24 5.04 -2.27
CA PRO A 65 32.94 5.87 -3.44
C PRO A 65 31.46 6.26 -3.49
N VAL A 66 31.06 7.19 -2.61
CA VAL A 66 29.68 7.66 -2.47
C VAL A 66 29.53 9.13 -2.79
N ILE A 67 28.36 9.48 -3.32
CA ILE A 67 27.93 10.87 -3.47
C ILE A 67 27.04 11.19 -2.27
N VAL A 68 27.47 12.18 -1.50
CA VAL A 68 26.66 12.83 -0.48
C VAL A 68 26.44 14.27 -0.92
N ALA A 69 25.18 14.65 -1.04
CA ALA A 69 24.75 15.98 -1.42
C ALA A 69 23.89 16.57 -0.30
N GLY A 70 24.19 17.80 0.12
CA GLY A 70 23.41 18.51 1.13
C GLY A 70 23.41 20.01 0.86
N ALA A 71 22.26 20.63 1.12
CA ALA A 71 22.06 22.05 0.86
C ALA A 71 21.15 22.66 1.92
N SER A 72 21.62 23.72 2.59
CA SER A 72 20.85 24.43 3.62
C SER A 72 19.63 25.18 3.05
N GLY A 73 19.67 25.55 1.76
CA GLY A 73 18.56 26.19 1.04
C GLY A 73 17.68 25.22 0.26
N GLY A 74 17.89 23.91 0.36
CA GLY A 74 17.14 22.89 -0.38
C GLY A 74 17.79 22.43 -1.69
N ILE A 75 17.20 21.41 -2.32
CA ILE A 75 17.67 20.78 -3.56
C ILE A 75 16.51 20.74 -4.55
N ALA A 76 16.73 21.24 -5.77
CA ALA A 76 15.76 21.18 -6.86
C ALA A 76 16.37 20.42 -8.06
N LEU A 77 15.62 19.44 -8.57
CA LEU A 77 15.97 18.68 -9.78
C LEU A 77 14.88 18.96 -10.83
N SER A 78 15.24 19.61 -11.93
CA SER A 78 14.30 20.00 -12.99
C SER A 78 14.89 19.77 -14.37
N THR A 79 14.08 19.26 -15.28
CA THR A 79 14.46 19.01 -16.68
C THR A 79 13.19 18.97 -17.54
N PRO A 80 13.25 19.41 -18.82
CA PRO A 80 12.17 19.17 -19.77
C PRO A 80 12.08 17.70 -20.22
N GLN A 81 13.05 16.87 -19.85
CA GLN A 81 13.14 15.44 -20.18
C GLN A 81 12.85 14.56 -18.94
N HIS A 82 13.50 13.41 -18.81
CA HIS A 82 13.23 12.43 -17.76
C HIS A 82 14.16 12.58 -16.56
N ILE A 83 13.65 12.30 -15.36
CA ILE A 83 14.43 12.01 -14.15
C ILE A 83 14.22 10.53 -13.83
N GLN A 84 15.32 9.78 -13.67
CA GLN A 84 15.29 8.38 -13.29
C GLN A 84 16.03 8.17 -11.96
N HIS A 85 15.34 7.59 -10.98
CA HIS A 85 15.93 7.11 -9.74
C HIS A 85 15.99 5.58 -9.79
N SER A 86 17.19 5.01 -9.68
CA SER A 86 17.43 3.57 -9.75
C SER A 86 18.42 3.13 -8.69
N ALA A 87 18.05 2.12 -7.91
CA ALA A 87 18.91 1.51 -6.90
C ALA A 87 18.70 -0.01 -6.92
N SER A 88 19.79 -0.79 -6.93
CA SER A 88 19.72 -2.26 -6.85
C SER A 88 19.40 -2.78 -5.44
N LYS A 89 19.43 -1.88 -4.45
CA LYS A 89 19.02 -2.14 -3.06
C LYS A 89 17.75 -1.33 -2.76
N ASN A 90 17.83 -0.40 -1.81
CA ASN A 90 16.68 0.33 -1.30
C ASN A 90 16.66 1.77 -1.85
N LEU A 91 15.45 2.26 -2.14
CA LEU A 91 15.18 3.68 -2.36
C LEU A 91 14.38 4.17 -1.14
N MET A 92 14.88 5.20 -0.47
CA MET A 92 14.29 5.74 0.76
C MET A 92 13.96 7.22 0.54
N MET A 93 12.72 7.61 0.88
CA MET A 93 12.26 9.00 0.83
C MET A 93 11.67 9.34 2.20
N THR A 94 12.27 10.30 2.89
CA THR A 94 11.84 10.74 4.22
C THR A 94 11.70 12.26 4.22
N ALA A 95 10.56 12.76 4.68
CA ALA A 95 10.30 14.18 4.83
C ALA A 95 9.79 14.47 6.24
N GLY A 96 10.31 15.53 6.88
CA GLY A 96 9.78 16.00 8.17
C GLY A 96 8.46 16.77 8.06
N GLY A 97 8.04 17.11 6.83
CA GLY A 97 6.74 17.70 6.52
C GLY A 97 5.96 16.78 5.57
N ASN A 98 5.35 17.35 4.54
CA ASN A 98 4.57 16.58 3.57
C ASN A 98 5.46 15.91 2.52
N THR A 99 5.04 14.73 2.06
CA THR A 99 5.53 14.12 0.82
C THR A 99 4.39 14.15 -0.20
N GLU A 100 4.59 14.89 -1.29
CA GLU A 100 3.59 15.04 -2.36
C GLU A 100 4.15 14.48 -3.66
N ILE A 101 3.39 13.58 -4.30
CA ILE A 101 3.76 12.97 -5.58
C ILE A 101 2.61 13.23 -6.55
N SER A 102 2.89 13.94 -7.64
CA SER A 102 1.88 14.36 -8.62
C SER A 102 2.27 13.95 -10.03
N SER A 103 1.29 13.53 -10.84
CA SER A 103 1.45 13.17 -12.26
C SER A 103 0.24 13.66 -13.05
N LEU A 104 0.48 14.24 -14.23
CA LEU A 104 -0.58 14.75 -15.10
C LEU A 104 -1.36 13.63 -15.81
N LYS A 105 -0.67 12.52 -16.15
CA LYS A 105 -1.24 11.45 -16.99
C LYS A 105 -1.56 10.20 -16.18
N ARG A 106 -0.52 9.52 -15.70
CA ARG A 106 -0.64 8.22 -15.04
C ARG A 106 0.38 8.10 -13.93
N MET A 107 -0.02 7.49 -12.83
CA MET A 107 0.83 7.04 -11.73
C MET A 107 0.67 5.53 -11.58
N VAL A 108 1.78 4.82 -11.38
CA VAL A 108 1.79 3.36 -11.15
C VAL A 108 2.70 3.10 -9.97
N LEU A 109 2.19 2.39 -8.97
CA LEU A 109 2.96 1.84 -7.85
C LEU A 109 2.86 0.33 -7.94
N ALA A 110 4.00 -0.34 -8.09
CA ALA A 110 4.07 -1.79 -8.27
C ALA A 110 5.19 -2.36 -7.41
N ALA A 111 4.86 -3.41 -6.65
CA ALA A 111 5.79 -4.14 -5.80
C ALA A 111 5.61 -5.64 -6.03
N LYS A 112 6.73 -6.40 -6.02
CA LYS A 112 6.70 -7.85 -6.25
C LYS A 112 6.22 -8.65 -5.03
N LYS A 113 6.54 -8.17 -3.81
CA LYS A 113 6.30 -8.91 -2.55
C LYS A 113 5.08 -8.39 -1.80
N SER A 114 5.10 -7.10 -1.44
CA SER A 114 4.03 -6.50 -0.65
C SER A 114 3.98 -4.98 -0.87
N MET A 115 2.82 -4.40 -0.59
CA MET A 115 2.61 -2.95 -0.53
C MET A 115 1.86 -2.65 0.77
N VAL A 116 2.39 -1.71 1.56
CA VAL A 116 1.82 -1.29 2.84
C VAL A 116 1.57 0.21 2.80
N VAL A 117 0.37 0.63 3.18
CA VAL A 117 0.00 2.05 3.28
C VAL A 117 -0.60 2.28 4.67
N PHE A 118 0.03 3.13 5.48
CA PHE A 118 -0.34 3.37 6.86
C PHE A 118 -0.47 4.86 7.17
N VAL A 119 -1.48 5.24 7.95
CA VAL A 119 -1.70 6.61 8.43
C VAL A 119 -2.02 6.55 9.92
N HIS A 120 -1.31 7.32 10.75
CA HIS A 120 -1.46 7.27 12.20
C HIS A 120 -2.65 8.11 12.73
N GLU A 121 -2.84 9.33 12.21
CA GLU A 121 -3.71 10.32 12.87
C GLU A 121 -5.00 10.63 12.10
N LEU A 122 -4.89 11.22 10.90
CA LEU A 122 -6.02 11.86 10.20
C LEU A 122 -6.78 10.95 9.22
N GLY A 123 -6.43 9.66 9.16
CA GLY A 123 -7.08 8.67 8.30
C GLY A 123 -6.70 8.75 6.81
N MET A 124 -7.33 7.89 6.00
CA MET A 124 -7.04 7.73 4.58
C MET A 124 -8.26 8.08 3.72
N LYS A 125 -8.03 8.71 2.56
CA LYS A 125 -9.05 9.00 1.55
C LYS A 125 -8.62 8.44 0.20
N LEU A 126 -9.46 7.62 -0.42
CA LEU A 126 -9.28 7.13 -1.78
C LEU A 126 -10.48 7.62 -2.61
N VAL A 127 -10.23 8.50 -3.58
CA VAL A 127 -11.27 9.19 -4.33
C VAL A 127 -10.94 9.16 -5.82
N ALA A 128 -11.91 8.75 -6.64
CA ALA A 128 -11.88 8.92 -8.08
C ALA A 128 -12.98 9.92 -8.48
N ALA A 129 -12.59 11.06 -9.05
CA ALA A 129 -13.55 12.08 -9.50
C ALA A 129 -14.37 11.60 -10.73
N ALA A 130 -13.77 10.75 -11.55
CA ALA A 130 -14.42 10.09 -12.67
C ALA A 130 -13.80 8.70 -12.85
N GLY A 131 -14.59 7.77 -13.38
CA GLY A 131 -14.18 6.38 -13.56
C GLY A 131 -14.34 5.54 -12.29
N LYS A 132 -14.10 4.23 -12.45
CA LYS A 132 -14.32 3.21 -11.42
C LYS A 132 -13.11 3.07 -10.49
N ILE A 133 -13.37 2.85 -9.19
CA ILE A 133 -12.39 2.28 -8.26
C ILE A 133 -12.54 0.76 -8.31
N GLN A 134 -11.43 0.04 -8.47
CA GLN A 134 -11.42 -1.43 -8.45
C GLN A 134 -10.43 -1.93 -7.39
N VAL A 135 -10.92 -2.79 -6.51
CA VAL A 135 -10.11 -3.48 -5.49
C VAL A 135 -10.30 -4.97 -5.68
N GLN A 136 -9.21 -5.72 -5.83
CA GLN A 136 -9.24 -7.15 -6.14
C GLN A 136 -8.12 -7.88 -5.39
N ALA A 137 -8.47 -8.99 -4.75
CA ALA A 137 -7.51 -10.01 -4.31
C ALA A 137 -7.73 -11.24 -5.20
N GLN A 138 -6.82 -11.49 -6.13
CA GLN A 138 -7.02 -12.49 -7.19
C GLN A 138 -6.83 -13.93 -6.70
N THR A 139 -6.07 -14.11 -5.62
CA THR A 139 -5.71 -15.42 -5.05
C THR A 139 -5.98 -15.52 -3.55
N ASP A 140 -6.49 -14.45 -2.92
CA ASP A 140 -6.71 -14.36 -1.47
C ASP A 140 -7.97 -13.53 -1.16
N GLY A 141 -8.25 -13.28 0.11
CA GLY A 141 -9.38 -12.51 0.59
C GLY A 141 -9.19 -10.99 0.57
N ILE A 142 -10.30 -10.27 0.73
CA ILE A 142 -10.33 -8.86 1.10
C ILE A 142 -10.96 -8.76 2.49
N GLU A 143 -10.27 -8.10 3.41
CA GLU A 143 -10.78 -7.81 4.75
C GLU A 143 -11.02 -6.30 4.90
N VAL A 144 -12.21 -5.94 5.40
CA VAL A 144 -12.59 -4.54 5.69
C VAL A 144 -13.12 -4.50 7.10
N VAL A 145 -12.35 -3.89 8.01
CA VAL A 145 -12.68 -3.82 9.44
C VAL A 145 -12.65 -2.36 9.89
N ALA A 146 -13.69 -1.96 10.63
CA ALA A 146 -13.73 -0.67 11.31
C ALA A 146 -14.13 -0.89 12.78
N ARG A 147 -13.55 -0.12 13.70
CA ARG A 147 -13.96 -0.10 15.11
C ARG A 147 -15.35 0.54 15.29
N LYS A 148 -15.71 1.44 14.38
CA LYS A 148 -16.99 2.13 14.34
C LYS A 148 -17.84 1.54 13.20
N ASP A 149 -18.51 2.39 12.46
CA ASP A 149 -19.38 2.05 11.35
C ASP A 149 -18.60 1.69 10.07
N VAL A 150 -19.22 0.82 9.27
CA VAL A 150 -18.88 0.59 7.87
C VAL A 150 -20.13 0.93 7.06
N THR A 151 -20.02 1.89 6.16
CA THR A 151 -21.13 2.33 5.30
C THR A 151 -20.83 1.99 3.84
N ILE A 152 -21.75 1.27 3.20
CA ILE A 152 -21.73 0.97 1.77
C ILE A 152 -22.98 1.59 1.16
N THR A 153 -22.81 2.49 0.18
CA THR A 153 -23.92 3.23 -0.41
C THR A 153 -23.71 3.37 -1.90
N SER A 154 -24.74 3.01 -2.67
CA SER A 154 -24.91 3.42 -4.06
C SER A 154 -26.02 4.47 -4.10
N SER A 155 -25.75 5.64 -4.67
CA SER A 155 -26.71 6.76 -4.69
C SER A 155 -27.69 6.68 -5.86
N ASP A 156 -27.22 6.20 -7.01
CA ASP A 156 -27.98 6.26 -8.27
C ASP A 156 -28.30 4.88 -8.87
N ASP A 157 -27.65 3.82 -8.40
CA ASP A 157 -27.73 2.47 -8.99
C ASP A 157 -27.69 1.39 -7.89
N GLU A 158 -27.26 0.16 -8.19
CA GLU A 158 -27.32 -0.98 -7.28
C GLU A 158 -26.10 -1.21 -6.35
N ILE A 159 -26.33 -1.97 -5.27
CA ILE A 159 -25.29 -2.66 -4.52
C ILE A 159 -25.41 -4.17 -4.83
N LEU A 160 -24.48 -4.70 -5.62
CA LEU A 160 -24.44 -6.13 -5.95
C LEU A 160 -23.44 -6.87 -5.06
N ILE A 161 -23.96 -7.76 -4.21
CA ILE A 161 -23.14 -8.67 -3.39
C ILE A 161 -23.39 -10.10 -3.88
N SER A 162 -22.35 -10.73 -4.40
CA SER A 162 -22.43 -12.08 -4.97
C SER A 162 -21.33 -12.97 -4.41
N ALA A 163 -21.67 -14.21 -4.06
CA ALA A 163 -20.71 -15.22 -3.64
C ALA A 163 -21.08 -16.57 -4.26
N LYS A 164 -20.07 -17.41 -4.55
CA LYS A 164 -20.27 -18.76 -5.09
C LYS A 164 -20.69 -19.77 -4.03
N LYS A 165 -20.24 -19.58 -2.79
CA LYS A 165 -20.43 -20.54 -1.69
C LYS A 165 -21.46 -20.08 -0.66
N LYS A 166 -21.30 -18.88 -0.10
CA LYS A 166 -22.12 -18.41 1.02
C LYS A 166 -22.03 -16.90 1.18
N ILE A 167 -23.16 -16.27 1.53
CA ILE A 167 -23.22 -14.91 2.07
C ILE A 167 -23.82 -15.02 3.48
N THR A 168 -23.21 -14.40 4.48
CA THR A 168 -23.74 -14.32 5.84
C THR A 168 -23.70 -12.89 6.33
N LEU A 169 -24.86 -12.39 6.76
CA LEU A 169 -25.01 -11.12 7.46
C LEU A 169 -25.36 -11.44 8.91
N GLN A 170 -24.61 -10.90 9.86
CA GLN A 170 -24.79 -11.20 11.28
C GLN A 170 -24.84 -9.91 12.11
N CYS A 171 -25.71 -9.88 13.11
CA CYS A 171 -25.80 -8.78 14.08
C CYS A 171 -26.28 -9.32 15.43
N GLY A 172 -25.41 -9.27 16.46
CA GLY A 172 -25.80 -9.56 17.85
C GLY A 172 -26.49 -10.91 18.09
N GLY A 173 -26.18 -11.93 17.27
CA GLY A 173 -26.80 -13.26 17.34
C GLY A 173 -27.94 -13.49 16.34
N SER A 174 -28.50 -12.43 15.75
CA SER A 174 -29.39 -12.54 14.58
C SER A 174 -28.55 -12.66 13.30
N TYR A 175 -29.07 -13.36 12.29
CA TYR A 175 -28.36 -13.54 11.03
C TYR A 175 -29.29 -13.83 9.84
N LEU A 176 -28.75 -13.56 8.64
CA LEU A 176 -29.27 -13.98 7.35
C LEU A 176 -28.15 -14.69 6.58
N THR A 177 -28.41 -15.92 6.14
CA THR A 177 -27.47 -16.72 5.35
C THR A 177 -28.08 -17.10 4.01
N LEU A 178 -27.32 -16.91 2.93
CA LEU A 178 -27.63 -17.40 1.59
C LEU A 178 -26.61 -18.45 1.16
N GLU A 179 -27.09 -19.64 0.83
CA GLU A 179 -26.33 -20.80 0.34
C GLU A 179 -27.02 -21.36 -0.94
N PRO A 180 -26.33 -22.18 -1.76
CA PRO A 180 -26.95 -22.79 -2.93
C PRO A 180 -28.22 -23.58 -2.57
N GLY A 181 -29.37 -23.07 -2.99
CA GLY A 181 -30.68 -23.68 -2.75
C GLY A 181 -31.24 -23.50 -1.33
N LYS A 182 -30.61 -22.67 -0.47
CA LYS A 182 -31.05 -22.45 0.90
C LYS A 182 -30.91 -21.00 1.33
N ILE A 183 -31.99 -20.44 1.88
CA ILE A 183 -31.98 -19.16 2.60
C ILE A 183 -32.34 -19.46 4.06
N GLU A 184 -31.53 -18.97 5.00
CA GLU A 184 -31.76 -19.14 6.43
C GLU A 184 -31.79 -17.78 7.12
N HIS A 185 -32.91 -17.47 7.77
CA HIS A 185 -33.08 -16.27 8.58
C HIS A 185 -33.31 -16.69 10.03
N GLY A 186 -32.39 -16.33 10.93
CA GLY A 186 -32.43 -16.72 12.34
C GLY A 186 -32.35 -15.52 13.27
N SER A 187 -33.14 -15.54 14.35
CA SER A 187 -33.10 -14.54 15.42
C SER A 187 -33.43 -15.20 16.75
N PRO A 188 -32.75 -14.84 17.86
CA PRO A 188 -33.13 -15.26 19.20
C PRO A 188 -34.35 -14.49 19.76
N GLY A 189 -34.76 -13.40 19.11
CA GLY A 189 -35.91 -12.59 19.50
C GLY A 189 -36.98 -12.53 18.42
N ASP A 190 -37.82 -11.50 18.47
CA ASP A 190 -38.96 -11.35 17.56
C ASP A 190 -38.54 -11.21 16.09
N PHE A 191 -39.33 -11.79 15.19
CA PHE A 191 -39.23 -11.62 13.75
C PHE A 191 -40.45 -10.87 13.23
N ASN A 192 -40.32 -9.54 13.13
CA ASN A 192 -41.42 -8.66 12.74
C ASN A 192 -41.39 -8.36 11.24
N VAL A 193 -42.36 -8.89 10.48
CA VAL A 193 -42.56 -8.57 9.06
C VAL A 193 -43.69 -7.56 8.93
N LYS A 194 -43.38 -6.36 8.43
CA LYS A 194 -44.36 -5.30 8.15
C LYS A 194 -44.40 -5.05 6.65
N SER A 195 -45.45 -5.53 5.96
CA SER A 195 -45.59 -5.39 4.51
C SER A 195 -47.03 -5.12 4.10
N ALA A 196 -47.21 -4.37 3.01
CA ALA A 196 -48.50 -4.18 2.36
C ALA A 196 -48.94 -5.44 1.58
N ASN A 197 -47.99 -6.25 1.10
CA ASN A 197 -48.24 -7.54 0.44
C ASN A 197 -47.13 -8.55 0.80
N PHE A 198 -47.48 -9.82 1.00
CA PHE A 198 -46.53 -10.89 1.27
C PHE A 198 -46.99 -12.17 0.56
N ASP A 199 -46.44 -12.39 -0.63
CA ASP A 199 -46.76 -13.56 -1.46
C ASP A 199 -45.75 -14.68 -1.22
N TYR A 200 -46.25 -15.87 -0.90
CA TYR A 200 -45.46 -17.09 -0.80
C TYR A 200 -45.77 -17.97 -2.01
N THR A 201 -44.86 -18.01 -2.99
CA THR A 201 -45.08 -18.59 -4.33
C THR A 201 -44.00 -19.62 -4.69
N GLU A 202 -44.09 -20.18 -5.90
CA GLU A 202 -43.20 -21.22 -6.42
C GLU A 202 -41.71 -20.79 -6.45
N PRO A 203 -40.77 -21.74 -6.40
CA PRO A 203 -39.33 -21.44 -6.42
C PRO A 203 -38.86 -20.71 -7.67
N ALA A 204 -37.89 -19.82 -7.52
CA ALA A 204 -37.19 -19.13 -8.60
C ALA A 204 -35.67 -19.36 -8.53
N LYS A 205 -34.97 -19.19 -9.66
CA LYS A 205 -33.51 -19.33 -9.77
C LYS A 205 -32.91 -18.16 -10.56
N LEU A 206 -31.76 -17.66 -10.11
CA LEU A 206 -30.94 -16.70 -10.83
C LEU A 206 -29.55 -17.30 -11.08
N ASP A 207 -29.13 -17.36 -12.34
CA ASP A 207 -27.79 -17.81 -12.73
C ASP A 207 -26.86 -16.59 -12.85
N VAL A 208 -25.81 -16.54 -12.02
CA VAL A 208 -24.88 -15.40 -11.95
C VAL A 208 -23.49 -15.82 -12.46
N PRO A 209 -22.93 -15.14 -13.48
CA PRO A 209 -21.55 -15.35 -13.89
C PRO A 209 -20.57 -14.75 -12.87
N TYR A 210 -19.56 -15.51 -12.45
CA TYR A 210 -18.49 -15.04 -11.57
C TYR A 210 -17.26 -14.63 -12.38
N PRO A 211 -16.50 -13.60 -11.95
CA PRO A 211 -15.26 -13.24 -12.61
C PRO A 211 -14.24 -14.38 -12.52
N ASN A 212 -13.64 -14.74 -13.66
CA ASN A 212 -12.53 -15.71 -13.72
C ASN A 212 -11.21 -14.96 -13.52
N PHE A 213 -10.42 -15.37 -12.52
CA PHE A 213 -9.06 -14.86 -12.32
C PHE A 213 -8.05 -15.80 -12.98
N THR A 214 -7.45 -15.37 -14.10
CA THR A 214 -6.52 -16.16 -14.92
C THR A 214 -5.11 -16.29 -14.30
N ALA A 215 -4.82 -15.64 -13.17
CA ALA A 215 -3.50 -15.74 -12.51
C ALA A 215 -3.12 -17.18 -12.13
N CYS A 216 -4.10 -18.10 -12.04
CA CYS A 216 -3.88 -19.51 -11.77
C CYS A 216 -3.38 -20.36 -12.96
N ASP A 217 -3.39 -19.88 -14.20
CA ASP A 217 -2.85 -20.68 -15.32
C ASP A 217 -1.32 -20.63 -15.40
N VAL A 218 -0.67 -19.60 -14.81
CA VAL A 218 0.79 -19.43 -14.89
C VAL A 218 1.52 -20.10 -13.72
N MET A 219 0.90 -20.15 -12.53
CA MET A 219 1.53 -20.76 -11.33
C MET A 219 1.60 -22.30 -11.37
N VAL A 220 0.80 -22.96 -12.22
CA VAL A 220 0.92 -24.41 -12.46
C VAL A 220 2.08 -24.74 -13.42
N THR A 221 2.43 -23.81 -14.32
CA THR A 221 3.58 -23.95 -15.23
C THR A 221 4.93 -23.60 -14.61
N GLU A 222 5.00 -22.69 -13.62
CA GLU A 222 6.29 -22.34 -12.99
C GLU A 222 6.82 -23.44 -12.03
N ALA A 223 5.97 -24.39 -11.61
CA ALA A 223 6.41 -25.56 -10.86
C ALA A 223 6.96 -26.70 -11.74
N THR A 224 6.91 -26.57 -13.07
CA THR A 224 7.43 -27.57 -14.03
C THR A 224 8.64 -27.13 -14.85
N ASP A 225 9.16 -25.91 -14.65
CA ASP A 225 10.31 -25.42 -15.41
C ASP A 225 11.48 -24.98 -14.50
N GLN A 226 11.90 -25.89 -13.61
CA GLN A 226 13.28 -25.96 -13.16
C GLN A 226 14.04 -26.99 -14.00
N SER A 227 14.33 -26.67 -15.26
CA SER A 227 15.50 -27.23 -15.93
C SER A 227 15.90 -26.40 -17.14
N ASN A 228 17.03 -25.69 -17.04
CA ASN A 228 17.83 -25.17 -18.14
C ASN A 228 17.13 -24.29 -19.21
N ALA A 229 17.51 -23.00 -19.25
CA ALA A 229 18.26 -22.49 -20.41
C ALA A 229 18.68 -21.02 -20.22
N THR A 230 19.96 -20.80 -20.52
CA THR A 230 20.65 -19.58 -20.89
C THR A 230 19.79 -18.59 -21.69
N VAL A 231 19.77 -17.32 -21.29
CA VAL A 231 19.20 -16.20 -22.09
C VAL A 231 20.32 -15.53 -22.88
N PRO A 232 20.31 -15.51 -24.23
CA PRO A 232 21.21 -14.67 -25.01
C PRO A 232 20.70 -13.25 -25.12
N LEU A 233 21.64 -12.31 -25.06
CA LEU A 233 21.46 -10.88 -25.31
C LEU A 233 21.32 -10.61 -26.81
N GLY A 234 20.30 -9.84 -27.17
CA GLY A 234 20.09 -9.19 -28.47
C GLY A 234 19.22 -7.96 -28.28
#